data_AF-A0A7Y5KC37-F1
#
_entry.id   AF-A0A7Y5KC37-F1
#
_cell.length_a   1.000
_cell.length_b   1.000
_cell.length_c   1.000
_cell.angle_alpha   90.00
_cell.angle_beta   90.00
_cell.angle_gamma   90.00
#
_symmetry.space_group_name_H-M   'P 1'
#
loop_
_entity.id
_entity.type
_entity.pdbx_description
1 polymer ?
#
loop_
_entity_poly.entity_id
_entity_poly.type
_entity_poly.pdbx_seq_one_letter_code
_entity_poly.pdbx_strand_id
1 'polypeptide(L)' 'MKAKVETPLDDELRPEYDETVLKDGVRGKYAERYRRRTNVVLRAPDVAAAFPSADAVNEALRLLMKVAQQSVMAAGAQ' A
#
# COMPACT_ATOMS: atom_id res chain seq x y z
N MET A 1 36.25 6.84 27.30
CA MET A 1 36.49 5.82 26.24
C MET A 1 35.45 4.73 26.45
N LYS A 2 34.50 4.54 25.53
CA LYS A 2 33.51 3.45 25.65
C LYS A 2 34.11 2.18 25.07
N ALA A 3 34.08 1.09 25.83
CA ALA A 3 34.57 -0.21 25.40
C ALA A 3 33.69 -0.75 24.29
N LYS A 4 34.31 -1.18 23.18
CA LYS A 4 33.64 -1.90 22.10
C LYS A 4 33.24 -3.27 22.65
N VAL A 5 31.94 -3.58 22.63
CA VAL A 5 31.45 -4.90 23.05
C VAL A 5 31.56 -5.81 21.84
N GLU A 6 32.59 -6.63 21.77
CA GLU A 6 32.75 -7.62 20.71
C GLU A 6 31.63 -8.67 20.83
N THR A 7 30.79 -8.76 19.80
CA THR A 7 29.75 -9.78 19.69
C THR A 7 30.04 -10.64 18.45
N PRO A 8 29.60 -11.92 18.40
CA PRO A 8 29.88 -12.79 17.25
C PRO A 8 29.36 -12.28 15.90
N LEU A 9 28.46 -11.29 15.90
CA LEU A 9 27.89 -10.66 14.70
C LEU A 9 28.80 -9.55 14.11
N ASP A 10 29.81 -9.10 14.86
CA ASP A 10 30.69 -7.99 14.46
C ASP A 10 31.61 -8.39 13.27
N ASP A 11 31.84 -9.70 13.07
CA ASP A 11 32.64 -10.25 11.96
C ASP A 11 31.82 -10.48 10.66
N GLU A 12 30.50 -10.52 10.73
CA GLU A 12 29.62 -10.71 9.55
C GLU A 12 29.10 -9.38 8.97
N LEU A 13 29.21 -8.30 9.74
CA LEU A 13 28.70 -7.00 9.35
C LEU A 13 29.65 -6.34 8.34
N ARG A 14 29.11 -5.82 7.24
CA ARG A 14 29.95 -5.13 6.25
C ARG A 14 30.57 -3.86 6.85
N PRO A 15 31.80 -3.45 6.44
CA PRO A 15 32.47 -2.27 6.98
C PRO A 15 31.69 -0.96 6.84
N GLU A 16 30.75 -0.87 5.90
CA GLU A 16 29.90 0.31 5.71
C GLU A 16 28.73 0.41 6.69
N TYR A 17 28.48 -0.64 7.48
CA TYR A 17 27.43 -0.68 8.49
C TYR A 17 28.04 -0.59 9.89
N ASP A 18 27.89 0.56 10.54
CA ASP A 18 28.22 0.74 11.96
C ASP A 18 27.00 1.23 12.75
N GLU A 19 27.13 1.36 14.08
CA GLU A 19 26.08 1.90 14.96
C GLU A 19 25.59 3.28 14.53
N THR A 20 26.41 4.01 13.78
CA THR A 20 26.11 5.35 13.30
C THR A 20 25.20 5.37 12.08
N VAL A 21 25.03 4.25 11.39
CA VAL A 21 24.08 4.10 10.27
C VAL A 21 22.63 3.98 10.78
N LEU A 22 22.43 3.43 11.97
CA LEU A 22 21.12 3.27 12.61
C LEU A 22 20.68 4.53 13.38
N LYS A 23 20.97 5.71 12.84
CA LYS A 23 20.49 6.99 13.38
C LYS A 23 19.05 7.24 12.95
N ASP A 24 18.27 7.86 13.83
CA ASP A 24 16.91 8.37 13.54
C ASP A 24 15.87 7.31 13.13
N GLY A 25 15.98 6.10 13.71
CA GLY A 25 14.96 5.06 13.56
C GLY A 25 13.60 5.48 14.11
N VAL A 26 12.66 5.87 13.23
CA VAL A 26 11.29 6.22 13.63
C VAL A 26 10.43 4.95 13.74
N ARG A 27 9.98 4.63 14.96
CA ARG A 27 9.05 3.52 15.20
C ARG A 27 7.76 3.75 14.41
N GLY A 28 7.41 2.80 13.54
CA GLY A 28 6.18 2.87 12.75
C GLY A 28 6.23 3.83 11.56
N LYS A 29 7.42 4.22 11.05
CA LYS A 29 7.61 5.10 9.88
C LYS A 29 6.69 4.81 8.69
N TYR A 30 6.36 3.53 8.46
CA TYR A 30 5.48 3.08 7.37
C TYR A 30 4.20 2.39 7.85
N ALA A 31 3.91 2.39 9.15
CA ALA A 31 2.77 1.67 9.72
C ALA A 31 1.44 2.19 9.16
N GLU A 32 1.31 3.50 8.96
CA GLU A 32 0.11 4.09 8.36
C GLU A 32 -0.05 3.68 6.89
N ARG A 33 1.03 3.71 6.10
CA ARG A 33 1.02 3.28 4.69
C ARG A 33 0.64 1.81 4.55
N TYR A 34 1.16 0.96 5.44
CA TYR A 34 0.80 -0.45 5.49
C TYR A 34 -0.67 -0.66 5.88
N ARG A 35 -1.17 0.06 6.88
CA ARG A 35 -2.59 0.00 7.31
C ARG A 35 -3.56 0.46 6.22
N ARG A 36 -3.14 1.39 5.35
CA ARG A 36 -3.92 1.83 4.18
C ARG A 36 -4.15 0.72 3.14
N ARG A 37 -3.67 -0.52 3.35
CA ARG A 37 -3.92 -1.75 2.57
C ARG A 37 -4.28 -1.46 1.11
N THR A 38 -3.26 -1.39 0.25
CA THR A 38 -3.50 -1.33 -1.19
C THR A 38 -3.91 -2.73 -1.66
N ASN A 39 -5.22 -2.93 -1.90
CA ASN A 39 -5.69 -4.16 -2.53
C ASN A 39 -5.42 -4.07 -4.03
N VAL A 40 -4.33 -4.69 -4.49
CA VAL A 40 -3.96 -4.72 -5.91
C VAL A 40 -4.62 -5.93 -6.55
N VAL A 41 -5.44 -5.70 -7.57
CA VAL A 41 -6.13 -6.76 -8.31
C VAL A 41 -5.69 -6.70 -9.77
N LEU A 42 -5.35 -7.87 -10.33
CA LEU A 42 -5.04 -7.99 -11.75
C LEU A 42 -6.33 -7.85 -12.57
N ARG A 43 -6.32 -6.94 -13.54
CA ARG A 43 -7.45 -6.76 -14.48
C ARG A 43 -7.39 -7.82 -15.57
N ALA A 44 -8.56 -8.30 -16.00
CA ALA A 44 -8.65 -9.15 -17.19
C ALA A 44 -8.22 -8.37 -18.46
N PRO A 45 -7.72 -9.05 -19.51
CA PRO A 45 -7.14 -8.39 -20.69
C PRO A 45 -8.12 -7.46 -21.42
N ASP A 46 -9.38 -7.87 -21.53
CA ASP A 46 -10.48 -7.10 -22.12
C ASP A 46 -10.78 -5.82 -21.33
N VAL A 47 -10.82 -5.92 -20.00
CA VAL A 47 -11.04 -4.77 -19.11
C VAL A 47 -9.85 -3.80 -19.18
N ALA A 48 -8.63 -4.32 -19.27
CA ALA A 48 -7.44 -3.49 -19.44
C ALA A 48 -7.39 -2.77 -20.79
N ALA A 49 -7.90 -3.41 -21.86
CA ALA A 49 -8.02 -2.80 -23.17
C ALA A 49 -9.09 -1.69 -23.21
N ALA A 50 -10.21 -1.89 -22.52
CA ALA A 50 -11.29 -0.90 -22.43
C ALA A 50 -10.96 0.29 -21.50
N PHE A 51 -10.18 0.05 -20.44
CA PHE A 51 -9.86 1.07 -19.42
C PHE A 51 -8.34 1.19 -19.21
N PRO A 52 -7.67 2.16 -19.85
CA PRO A 52 -6.22 2.27 -19.80
C PRO A 52 -5.66 2.53 -18.38
N SER A 53 -6.40 3.23 -17.51
CA SER A 53 -5.96 3.62 -16.17
C SER A 53 -6.89 3.13 -15.05
N ALA A 54 -6.35 3.07 -13.82
CA ALA A 54 -7.13 2.76 -12.62
C ALA A 54 -8.21 3.83 -12.36
N ASP A 55 -7.92 5.10 -12.64
CA ASP A 55 -8.89 6.20 -12.48
C ASP A 55 -10.10 6.01 -13.40
N ALA A 56 -9.88 5.61 -14.66
CA ALA A 56 -10.96 5.35 -15.61
C ALA A 56 -11.88 4.21 -15.16
N VAL A 57 -11.31 3.12 -14.63
CA VAL A 57 -12.08 2.01 -14.05
C VAL A 57 -12.91 2.50 -12.85
N ASN A 58 -12.27 3.23 -11.93
CA ASN A 58 -12.91 3.66 -10.69
C ASN A 58 -14.06 4.65 -10.95
N GLU A 59 -13.90 5.58 -11.89
CA GLU A 59 -14.98 6.49 -12.29
C GLU A 59 -16.17 5.73 -12.89
N ALA A 60 -15.91 4.76 -13.79
CA ALA A 60 -16.98 3.94 -14.36
C ALA A 60 -17.74 3.14 -13.29
N LEU A 61 -17.03 2.52 -12.35
CA LEU A 61 -17.65 1.78 -11.25
C LEU A 61 -18.44 2.70 -10.30
N ARG A 62 -17.95 3.91 -10.01
CA ARG A 62 -18.68 4.91 -9.21
C ARG A 62 -19.97 5.34 -9.88
N LEU A 63 -19.97 5.53 -11.20
CA LEU A 63 -21.18 5.83 -11.96
C LEU A 63 -22.19 4.68 -11.87
N LEU A 64 -21.73 3.44 -12.04
CA LEU A 64 -22.58 2.26 -11.91
C LEU A 64 -23.20 2.15 -10.50
N MET A 65 -22.43 2.44 -9.45
CA MET A 65 -22.94 2.48 -8.08
C MET A 65 -24.08 3.50 -7.91
N LYS A 66 -23.97 4.69 -8.50
CA LYS A 66 -25.04 5.71 -8.45
C LYS A 66 -26.32 5.22 -9.12
N VAL A 67 -26.20 4.62 -10.31
CA VAL A 67 -27.34 4.05 -11.04
C VAL A 67 -27.98 2.93 -10.23
N ALA A 68 -27.18 2.01 -9.67
CA ALA A 68 -27.68 0.93 -8.84
C ALA A 68 -28.43 1.45 -7.61
N GLN A 69 -27.89 2.44 -6.91
CA GLN A 69 -28.56 3.08 -5.76
C GLN A 69 -29.91 3.69 -6.14
N GLN A 70 -29.98 4.37 -7.29
CA GLN A 70 -31.23 4.94 -7.80
C GLN A 70 -32.26 3.87 -8.14
N SER A 71 -31.84 2.75 -8.74
CA SER A 71 -32.75 1.63 -9.04
C SER A 71 -33.31 0.94 -7.78
N VAL A 72 -32.50 0.82 -6.71
CA VAL A 72 -32.94 0.24 -5.44
C VAL A 72 -33.94 1.16 -4.73
N MET A 73 -33.72 2.47 -4.77
CA MET A 73 -34.67 3.46 -4.22
C MET A 73 -36.01 3.47 -4.98
N ALA A 74 -35.97 3.30 -6.31
CA ALA A 74 -37.18 3.20 -7.14
C ALA A 74 -37.97 1.90 -6.90
N ALA A 75 -37.31 0.81 -6.51
CA ALA A 75 -37.94 -0.46 -6.18
C ALA A 75 -38.50 -0.52 -4.75
N GLY A 76 -37.95 0.27 -3.81
CA GLY A 76 -38.45 0.36 -2.43
C GLY A 76 -39.58 1.37 -2.20
N ALA A 77 -39.93 2.15 -3.22
CA ALA A 77 -41.04 3.11 -3.20
C ALA A 77 -42.34 2.55 -3.83
N GLN A 78 -42.41 1.22 -4.00
CA GLN A 78 -43.56 0.47 -4.52
C GLN A 78 -44.12 -0.45 -3.43
#